data_AF-A0A9P6TYK9-F1
#
_entry.id   AF-A0A9P6TYK9-F1
#
_cell.length_a   1.000
_cell.length_b   1.000
_cell.length_c   1.000
_cell.angle_alpha   90.00
_cell.angle_beta   90.00
_cell.angle_gamma   90.00
#
_symmetry.space_group_name_H-M   'P 1'
#
loop_
_entity.id
_entity.type
_entity.pdbx_description
1 polymer ?
#
loop_
_entity_poly.entity_id
_entity_poly.type
_entity_poly.pdbx_seq_one_letter_code
_entity_poly.pdbx_strand_id
1 'polypeptide(L)'
;MDRLTQIQDAIDKLALLFVSSLDHLSKNAPLMPLNPNVPVVSTDHGMPQEQLHSSAQELALDISRQAKELETLVENLPGISQSPEDQTRDLELLAQQNAQATEEYEAVVMEAKALLQEVTLALRGIAEDQSRS
;
A
#
# COMPACT_ATOMS: atom_id res chain seq x y z
N MET A 1 3.02 -2.95 3.86
CA MET A 1 2.50 -3.96 2.92
C MET A 1 3.02 -3.63 1.54
N ASP A 2 3.43 -4.63 0.78
CA ASP A 2 3.85 -4.46 -0.60
C ASP A 2 2.67 -3.95 -1.47
N ARG A 3 2.97 -3.19 -2.53
CA ARG A 3 1.94 -2.61 -3.41
C ARG A 3 1.18 -3.69 -4.18
N LEU A 4 1.87 -4.78 -4.56
CA LEU A 4 1.22 -5.90 -5.22
C LEU A 4 0.22 -6.59 -4.29
N THR A 5 0.58 -6.78 -3.01
CA THR A 5 -0.35 -7.30 -2.00
C THR A 5 -1.56 -6.38 -1.81
N GLN A 6 -1.37 -5.06 -1.78
CA GLN A 6 -2.49 -4.11 -1.68
C GLN A 6 -3.46 -4.20 -2.86
N ILE A 7 -2.95 -4.42 -4.08
CA ILE A 7 -3.78 -4.62 -5.27
C ILE A 7 -4.56 -5.93 -5.17
N GLN A 8 -3.91 -7.02 -4.73
CA GLN A 8 -4.58 -8.30 -4.51
C GLN A 8 -5.73 -8.15 -3.51
N ASP A 9 -5.48 -7.53 -2.36
CA ASP A 9 -6.51 -7.27 -1.36
C ASP A 9 -7.65 -6.39 -1.90
N ALA A 10 -7.33 -5.41 -2.75
CA ALA A 10 -8.33 -4.53 -3.37
C ALA A 10 -9.21 -5.28 -4.38
N ILE A 11 -8.63 -6.21 -5.16
CA ILE A 11 -9.37 -7.08 -6.08
C ILE A 11 -10.30 -8.01 -5.29
N ASP A 12 -9.80 -8.64 -4.23
CA ASP A 12 -10.60 -9.54 -3.39
C ASP A 12 -11.78 -8.81 -2.74
N LYS A 13 -11.55 -7.59 -2.24
CA LYS A 13 -12.60 -6.71 -1.71
C LYS A 13 -13.63 -6.35 -2.77
N LEU A 14 -13.20 -6.00 -3.99
CA LEU A 14 -14.09 -5.66 -5.09
C LEU A 14 -14.95 -6.86 -5.49
N ALA A 15 -14.36 -8.06 -5.57
CA ALA A 15 -15.10 -9.29 -5.84
C ALA A 15 -16.13 -9.60 -4.74
N LEU A 16 -15.76 -9.41 -3.47
CA LEU A 16 -16.67 -9.57 -2.35
C LEU A 16 -17.83 -8.57 -2.42
N LEU A 17 -17.57 -7.30 -2.75
CA LEU A 17 -18.59 -6.28 -2.94
C LEU A 17 -19.58 -6.65 -4.05
N PHE A 18 -19.12 -7.22 -5.17
CA PHE A 18 -20.02 -7.68 -6.22
C PHE A 18 -20.96 -8.78 -5.75
N VAL A 19 -20.43 -9.81 -5.10
CA VAL A 19 -21.22 -10.95 -4.63
C VAL A 19 -22.18 -10.53 -3.51
N SER A 20 -21.72 -9.72 -2.56
CA SER A 20 -22.56 -9.24 -1.45
C SER A 20 -23.66 -8.29 -1.93
N SER A 21 -23.37 -7.43 -2.91
CA SER A 21 -24.36 -6.55 -3.51
C SER A 21 -25.45 -7.34 -4.22
N LEU A 22 -25.06 -8.35 -5.01
CA LEU A 22 -26.03 -9.21 -5.70
C LEU A 22 -26.89 -9.99 -4.71
N ASP A 23 -26.28 -10.57 -3.68
CA ASP A 23 -26.99 -11.31 -2.63
C ASP A 23 -27.98 -10.41 -1.88
N HIS A 24 -27.55 -9.21 -1.51
CA HIS A 24 -28.39 -8.23 -0.82
C HIS A 24 -29.58 -7.79 -1.68
N LEU A 25 -29.36 -7.48 -2.95
CA LEU A 25 -30.45 -7.07 -3.85
C LEU A 25 -31.41 -8.22 -4.14
N SER A 26 -30.90 -9.44 -4.36
CA SER A 26 -31.72 -10.61 -4.64
C SER A 26 -32.60 -11.02 -3.46
N LYS A 27 -32.09 -10.92 -2.23
CA LYS A 27 -32.84 -11.31 -1.02
C LYS A 27 -33.91 -10.30 -0.62
N ASN A 28 -33.69 -9.03 -0.94
CA ASN A 28 -34.55 -7.94 -0.48
C ASN A 28 -35.45 -7.38 -1.59
N ALA A 29 -35.39 -7.91 -2.82
CA ALA A 29 -36.22 -7.47 -3.93
C ALA A 29 -37.72 -7.75 -3.66
N PRO A 30 -38.60 -6.74 -3.76
CA PRO A 30 -40.03 -6.96 -3.61
C PRO A 30 -40.59 -7.72 -4.82
N LEU A 31 -41.57 -8.58 -4.58
CA LEU A 31 -42.31 -9.27 -5.64
C LEU A 31 -43.15 -8.26 -6.43
N MET A 32 -43.03 -8.28 -7.77
CA MET A 32 -43.76 -7.38 -8.65
C MET A 32 -44.95 -8.12 -9.29
N PRO A 33 -46.18 -7.56 -9.25
CA PRO A 33 -47.33 -8.19 -9.90
C PRO A 33 -47.15 -8.21 -11.41
N LEU A 34 -47.25 -9.40 -12.03
CA LEU A 34 -47.28 -9.53 -13.49
C LEU A 34 -48.58 -8.95 -14.09
N ASN A 35 -49.67 -8.90 -13.32
CA ASN A 35 -50.94 -8.33 -13.73
C ASN A 35 -51.42 -7.31 -12.69
N PRO A 36 -51.67 -6.04 -13.06
CA PRO A 36 -52.09 -4.99 -12.14
C PRO A 36 -53.43 -5.26 -11.44
N ASN A 37 -54.26 -6.17 -11.96
CA ASN A 37 -55.56 -6.51 -11.37
C ASN A 37 -55.52 -7.69 -10.38
N VAL A 38 -54.36 -8.34 -10.20
CA VAL A 38 -54.22 -9.47 -9.28
C VAL A 38 -53.31 -9.04 -8.12
N PRO A 39 -53.83 -8.87 -6.90
CA PRO A 39 -53.00 -8.54 -5.75
C PRO A 39 -52.01 -9.69 -5.48
N VAL A 40 -50.73 -9.35 -5.32
CA VAL A 40 -49.71 -10.33 -4.95
C VAL A 40 -49.94 -10.74 -3.50
N VAL A 41 -50.22 -12.03 -3.27
CA VAL A 41 -50.29 -12.60 -1.91
C VAL A 41 -48.87 -12.96 -1.51
N SER A 42 -48.14 -12.00 -0.93
CA SER A 42 -46.76 -12.24 -0.45
C SER A 42 -46.74 -12.48 1.06
N THR A 43 -46.19 -13.62 1.49
CA THR A 43 -45.77 -13.88 2.88
C THR A 43 -44.35 -13.37 3.18
N ASP A 44 -43.61 -12.94 2.16
CA ASP A 44 -42.23 -12.43 2.29
C ASP A 44 -42.19 -10.90 2.34
N HIS A 45 -41.55 -10.40 3.39
CA HIS A 45 -41.32 -8.98 3.67
C HIS A 45 -40.09 -8.47 2.89
N GLY A 46 -40.22 -8.33 1.56
CA GLY A 46 -39.24 -7.61 0.75
C GLY A 46 -39.12 -6.14 1.18
N MET A 47 -37.97 -5.50 0.92
CA MET A 47 -37.80 -4.08 1.25
C MET A 47 -38.69 -3.19 0.38
N PRO A 48 -39.17 -2.05 0.91
CA PRO A 48 -39.80 -1.00 0.13
C PRO A 48 -38.92 -0.62 -1.07
N GLN A 49 -39.55 -0.40 -2.23
CA GLN A 49 -38.83 -0.14 -3.49
C GLN A 49 -37.90 1.09 -3.41
N GLU A 50 -38.29 2.12 -2.66
CA GLU A 50 -37.44 3.30 -2.42
C GLU A 50 -36.18 2.96 -1.62
N GLN A 51 -36.31 2.12 -0.58
CA GLN A 51 -35.17 1.66 0.22
C GLN A 51 -34.25 0.76 -0.59
N LEU A 52 -34.81 -0.16 -1.39
CA LEU A 52 -34.02 -0.99 -2.29
C LEU A 52 -33.24 -0.16 -3.31
N HIS A 53 -33.88 0.87 -3.89
CA HIS A 53 -33.23 1.77 -4.83
C HIS A 53 -32.10 2.58 -4.17
N SER A 54 -32.33 3.10 -2.95
CA SER A 54 -31.29 3.80 -2.17
C SER A 54 -30.11 2.88 -1.88
N SER A 55 -30.35 1.65 -1.41
CA SER A 55 -29.29 0.67 -1.15
C SER A 55 -28.55 0.29 -2.43
N ALA A 56 -29.25 0.13 -3.57
CA ALA A 56 -28.61 -0.15 -4.85
C ALA A 56 -27.67 1.00 -5.29
N GLN A 57 -28.07 2.25 -5.07
CA GLN A 57 -27.24 3.42 -5.35
C GLN A 57 -25.99 3.46 -4.45
N GLU A 58 -26.14 3.21 -3.15
CA GLU A 58 -25.01 3.14 -2.21
C GLU A 58 -24.01 2.06 -2.60
N LEU A 59 -24.49 0.84 -2.88
CA LEU A 59 -23.64 -0.28 -3.33
C LEU A 59 -22.91 0.05 -4.64
N ALA A 60 -23.59 0.70 -5.59
CA ALA A 60 -22.98 1.11 -6.85
C ALA A 60 -21.88 2.18 -6.65
N LEU A 61 -22.10 3.12 -5.73
CA LEU A 61 -21.11 4.13 -5.36
C LEU A 61 -19.88 3.51 -4.70
N ASP A 62 -20.08 2.54 -3.81
CA ASP A 62 -19.00 1.85 -3.12
C ASP A 62 -18.16 1.00 -4.09
N ILE A 63 -18.80 0.27 -5.00
CA ILE A 63 -18.12 -0.46 -6.07
C ILE A 63 -17.29 0.50 -6.94
N SER A 64 -17.88 1.62 -7.35
CA SER A 64 -17.20 2.61 -8.19
C SER A 64 -16.00 3.23 -7.50
N ARG A 65 -16.12 3.51 -6.20
CA ARG A 65 -15.01 4.03 -5.39
C ARG A 65 -13.89 3.01 -5.29
N GLN A 66 -14.21 1.76 -4.94
CA GLN A 66 -13.23 0.69 -4.82
C GLN A 66 -12.51 0.42 -6.15
N ALA A 67 -13.23 0.47 -7.27
CA ALA A 67 -12.65 0.35 -8.60
C ALA A 67 -11.68 1.50 -8.91
N LYS A 68 -12.01 2.73 -8.52
CA LYS A 68 -11.12 3.89 -8.71
C LYS A 68 -9.87 3.81 -7.84
N GLU A 69 -10.01 3.38 -6.60
CA GLU A 69 -8.86 3.13 -5.71
C GLU A 69 -7.92 2.08 -6.30
N LEU A 70 -8.46 1.00 -6.86
CA LEU A 70 -7.67 -0.02 -7.57
C LEU A 70 -6.93 0.57 -8.77
N GLU A 71 -7.60 1.38 -9.59
CA GLU A 71 -6.97 2.05 -10.73
C GLU A 71 -5.80 2.93 -10.28
N THR A 72 -6.00 3.73 -9.23
CA THR A 72 -4.94 4.56 -8.65
C THR A 72 -3.79 3.70 -8.08
N LEU A 73 -4.06 2.54 -7.48
CA LEU A 73 -3.01 1.63 -7.03
C LEU A 73 -2.18 1.09 -8.19
N VAL A 74 -2.81 0.75 -9.32
CA VAL A 74 -2.15 0.28 -10.53
C VAL A 74 -1.30 1.39 -11.17
N GLU A 75 -1.84 2.60 -11.30
CA GLU A 75 -1.11 3.76 -11.83
C GLU A 75 0.13 4.09 -10.99
N ASN A 76 0.04 3.88 -9.68
CA ASN A 76 1.14 4.08 -8.77
C ASN A 76 2.07 2.87 -8.64
N LEU A 77 1.99 1.83 -9.48
CA LEU A 77 2.90 0.70 -9.34
C LEU A 77 4.34 1.12 -9.69
N PRO A 78 5.33 0.94 -8.80
CA PRO A 78 6.71 1.37 -9.05
C PRO A 78 7.29 0.55 -10.22
N GLY A 79 8.01 1.23 -11.11
CA GLY A 79 8.65 0.58 -12.25
C GLY A 79 7.72 0.11 -13.37
N ILE A 80 6.40 0.38 -13.31
CA ILE A 80 5.45 -0.06 -14.35
C ILE A 80 5.71 0.56 -15.73
N SER A 81 6.38 1.70 -15.77
CA SER A 81 6.77 2.42 -16.99
C SER A 81 8.21 2.13 -17.44
N GLN A 82 9.00 1.38 -16.67
CA GLN A 82 10.39 1.08 -16.98
C GLN A 82 10.50 -0.29 -17.66
N SER A 83 11.41 -0.40 -18.64
CA SER A 83 11.74 -1.71 -19.18
C SER A 83 12.54 -2.54 -18.16
N PRO A 84 12.48 -3.88 -18.20
CA PRO A 84 13.32 -4.73 -17.35
C PRO A 84 14.82 -4.44 -17.51
N GLU A 85 15.26 -4.08 -18.71
CA GLU A 85 16.63 -3.70 -19.01
C GLU A 85 17.02 -2.39 -18.30
N ASP A 86 16.15 -1.38 -18.32
CA ASP A 86 16.38 -0.11 -17.61
C ASP A 86 16.45 -0.33 -16.10
N GLN A 87 15.54 -1.15 -15.55
CA GLN A 87 15.55 -1.50 -14.13
C GLN A 87 16.83 -2.21 -13.72
N THR A 88 17.33 -3.13 -14.56
CA THR A 88 18.59 -3.84 -14.31
C THR A 88 19.77 -2.88 -14.33
N ARG A 89 19.79 -1.95 -15.29
CA ARG A 89 20.84 -0.93 -15.39
C ARG A 89 20.83 0.02 -14.20
N ASP A 90 19.66 0.42 -13.72
CA ASP A 90 19.52 1.25 -12.53
C ASP A 90 20.05 0.51 -11.29
N LEU A 91 19.78 -0.80 -11.16
CA LEU A 91 20.31 -1.62 -10.07
C LEU A 91 21.84 -1.73 -10.12
N GLU A 92 22.42 -1.92 -11.30
CA GLU A 92 23.89 -1.95 -11.48
C GLU A 92 24.53 -0.62 -11.09
N LEU A 93 23.95 0.49 -11.51
CA LEU A 93 24.43 1.83 -11.15
C LEU A 93 24.34 2.07 -9.65
N LEU A 94 23.20 1.71 -9.02
CA LEU A 94 23.02 1.82 -7.57
C LEU A 94 24.02 0.95 -6.81
N ALA A 95 24.31 -0.26 -7.29
CA ALA A 95 25.30 -1.14 -6.68
C ALA A 95 26.71 -0.52 -6.76
N GLN A 96 27.08 0.06 -7.90
CA GLN A 96 28.36 0.76 -8.06
C GLN A 96 28.48 1.97 -7.13
N GLN A 97 27.42 2.80 -7.07
CA GLN A 97 27.38 3.97 -6.18
C GLN A 97 27.48 3.57 -4.71
N ASN A 98 26.82 2.49 -4.31
CA ASN A 98 26.87 1.98 -2.94
C ASN A 98 28.27 1.45 -2.58
N ALA A 99 28.92 0.75 -3.51
CA ALA A 99 30.30 0.29 -3.34
C ALA A 99 31.27 1.46 -3.12
N GLN A 100 31.17 2.50 -3.96
CA GLN A 100 31.99 3.70 -3.82
C GLN A 100 31.72 4.43 -2.49
N ALA A 101 30.44 4.63 -2.15
CA ALA A 101 30.06 5.28 -0.89
C ALA A 101 30.55 4.50 0.34
N THR A 102 30.59 3.17 0.25
CA THR A 102 31.14 2.29 1.31
C THR A 102 32.64 2.48 1.46
N GLU A 103 33.40 2.52 0.35
CA GLU A 103 34.84 2.77 0.39
C GLU A 103 35.18 4.14 0.99
N GLU A 104 34.46 5.19 0.57
CA GLU A 104 34.59 6.54 1.13
C GLU A 104 34.27 6.55 2.63
N TYR A 105 33.19 5.87 3.03
CA TYR A 105 32.81 5.73 4.44
C TYR A 105 33.90 5.02 5.25
N GLU A 106 34.46 3.92 4.75
CA GLU A 106 35.53 3.18 5.42
C GLU A 106 36.79 4.03 5.60
N ALA A 107 37.18 4.80 4.57
CA ALA A 107 38.32 5.70 4.64
C ALA A 107 38.13 6.77 5.73
N VAL A 108 36.97 7.42 5.77
CA VAL A 108 36.64 8.44 6.79
C VAL A 108 36.61 7.83 8.19
N VAL A 109 36.07 6.62 8.34
CA VAL A 109 36.06 5.91 9.64
C VAL A 109 37.48 5.57 10.10
N MET A 110 38.37 5.17 9.19
CA MET A 110 39.78 4.92 9.53
C MET A 110 40.48 6.20 9.99
N GLU A 111 40.30 7.31 9.28
CA GLU A 111 40.87 8.60 9.65
C GLU A 111 40.36 9.06 11.03
N ALA A 112 39.04 8.96 11.25
CA ALA A 112 38.43 9.31 12.53
C ALA A 112 38.98 8.48 13.70
N LYS A 113 39.21 7.17 13.49
CA LYS A 113 39.83 6.29 14.50
C LYS A 113 41.28 6.67 14.79
N ALA A 114 42.06 7.01 13.76
CA ALA A 114 43.44 7.44 13.94
C ALA A 114 43.52 8.75 14.73
N LEU A 115 42.68 9.73 14.39
CA LEU A 115 42.60 11.00 15.11
C LEU A 115 42.16 10.81 16.57
N LEU A 116 41.17 9.95 16.82
CA LEU A 116 40.72 9.63 18.17
C LEU A 116 41.86 9.03 19.00
N GLN A 117 42.66 8.14 18.41
CA GLN A 117 43.80 7.53 19.08
C GLN A 117 44.87 8.58 19.43
N GLU A 118 45.17 9.50 18.51
CA GLU A 118 46.12 10.59 18.74
C GLU A 118 45.65 11.52 19.87
N VAL A 119 44.38 11.95 19.85
CA VAL A 119 43.78 12.77 20.91
C VAL A 119 43.83 12.05 22.26
N THR A 120 43.52 10.76 22.28
CA THR A 120 43.56 9.95 23.52
C THR A 120 44.98 9.86 24.08
N LEU A 121 45.99 9.69 23.23
CA LEU A 121 47.40 9.66 23.64
C LEU A 121 47.86 11.02 24.19
N ALA A 122 47.49 12.12 23.52
CA ALA A 122 47.81 13.47 23.97
C ALA A 122 47.20 13.78 25.35
N LEU A 123 45.91 13.44 25.55
CA LEU A 123 45.24 13.60 26.84
C LEU A 123 45.91 12.77 27.94
N ARG A 124 46.30 11.54 27.64
CA ARG A 124 47.03 10.68 28.59
C ARG A 124 48.39 11.28 28.96
N GLY A 125 49.14 11.78 28.00
CA GLY A 125 50.42 12.46 28.25
C GLY A 125 50.27 13.67 29.17
N ILE A 126 49.27 14.52 28.93
CA ILE A 126 48.96 15.68 29.80
C ILE A 126 48.62 15.23 31.23
N ALA A 127 47.80 14.18 31.37
CA ALA A 127 47.44 13.66 32.68
C ALA A 127 48.64 13.07 33.44
N GLU A 128 49.55 12.37 32.75
CA GLU A 128 50.77 11.81 33.34
C GLU A 128 51.75 12.93 33.76
N ASP A 129 51.93 13.97 32.96
CA ASP A 129 52.77 15.13 33.31
C ASP A 129 52.23 15.91 34.51
N GLN A 130 50.91 16.11 34.61
CA GLN A 130 50.28 16.75 35.77
C GLN A 130 50.40 15.92 37.05
N SER A 131 50.55 14.59 36.96
CA SER A 131 50.75 13.73 38.13
C SER A 131 52.18 13.70 38.66
N ARG A 132 53.15 14.22 37.88
CA ARG A 132 54.58 14.25 38.22
C ARG A 132 55.06 15.62 38.72
N SER A 133 54.25 16.67 38.56
CA SER A 133 54.46 18.00 39.16
C SER A 133 53.78 18.11 40.51
#